data_AF-Q5WU71-F1
#
_entry.id   AF-Q5WU71-F1
#
_cell.length_a   1.000
_cell.length_b   1.000
_cell.length_c   1.000
_cell.angle_alpha   90.00
_cell.angle_beta   90.00
_cell.angle_gamma   90.00
#
_symmetry.space_group_name_H-M   'P 1'
#
loop_
_entity.id
_entity.type
_entity.pdbx_description
1 polymer ?
#
loop_
_entity_poly.entity_id
_entity_poly.type
_entity_poly.pdbx_seq_one_letter_code
_entity_poly.pdbx_strand_id
1 'polypeptide(L)'
;MENKTKALNFLNRIERCLVPQSNPQMMKQLLSALGLDNVTTGNEEYKFFIQTIRKKAIDLKLLIDKIKSDILKNEPLCTLLAYIEENELIDDAEIENASSTIQLQINLLCLLEAITITMANSNDFAHDIYNHMMKQRGKGATGNPFYNFLFGIPSRATLFERLKLISIDPGLTSIIFHRLMGANPETQADLDDFVSQNRLSGWNADIELANFDVASTSTLPAMGVNILEAVWEDATGHNKNTGGILNAQAGLGLIGIMEEQEYTTSFKLAETTLPQGTALHSDLGYSLIPELKVDNSPKKVSQFHIDKRWMNLYNSWNLCFVIANIDPVFVPLKLLIPSVFSAEPSNYKETRVLTLFLVANLFLNQKTLNHPLFSNNFSFRNGATIMKKWGEINKNHASELLQQCCLKEYKEPDALYNSIFGEHPHLNFVLKLVSYFQDSHQFRLTKTAKQTTLSDYSFFSGNAASMDNSEQLHLASQPSLNKV
;
A
#
# COMPACT_ATOMS: atom_id res chain seq x y z
N MET A 1 11.65 -7.89 -27.56
CA MET A 1 11.74 -6.63 -28.34
C MET A 1 10.40 -6.31 -28.98
N GLU A 2 9.73 -7.29 -29.59
CA GLU A 2 8.40 -7.15 -30.19
C GLU A 2 7.30 -6.63 -29.24
N ASN A 3 7.15 -7.21 -28.04
CA ASN A 3 6.14 -6.74 -27.06
C ASN A 3 6.32 -5.27 -26.67
N LYS A 4 7.57 -4.82 -26.48
CA LYS A 4 7.84 -3.41 -26.12
C LYS A 4 7.41 -2.45 -27.23
N THR A 5 7.64 -2.81 -28.49
CA THR A 5 7.20 -1.99 -29.63
C THR A 5 5.67 -1.92 -29.71
N LYS A 6 4.98 -3.07 -29.62
CA LYS A 6 3.51 -3.13 -29.62
C LYS A 6 2.89 -2.34 -28.47
N ALA A 7 3.40 -2.53 -27.24
CA ALA A 7 2.94 -1.77 -26.08
C ALA A 7 3.19 -0.26 -26.21
N LEU A 8 4.34 0.15 -26.76
CA LEU A 8 4.65 1.55 -27.01
C LEU A 8 3.71 2.16 -28.05
N ASN A 9 3.35 1.41 -29.11
CA ASN A 9 2.38 1.88 -30.10
C ASN A 9 1.03 2.19 -29.45
N PHE A 10 0.53 1.28 -28.60
CA PHE A 10 -0.71 1.50 -27.85
C PHE A 10 -0.64 2.74 -26.94
N LEU A 11 0.44 2.89 -26.17
CA LEU A 11 0.63 4.05 -25.30
C LEU A 11 0.72 5.37 -26.09
N ASN A 12 1.37 5.36 -27.27
CA ASN A 12 1.44 6.52 -28.15
C ASN A 12 0.06 6.90 -28.72
N ARG A 13 -0.82 5.93 -28.97
CA ARG A 13 -2.22 6.20 -29.38
C ARG A 13 -2.97 6.91 -28.26
N ILE A 14 -2.82 6.45 -27.02
CA ILE A 14 -3.41 7.13 -25.84
C ILE A 14 -2.86 8.55 -25.69
N GLU A 15 -1.54 8.73 -25.78
CA GLU A 15 -0.89 10.02 -25.57
C GLU A 15 -1.37 11.11 -26.55
N ARG A 16 -1.77 10.74 -27.77
CA ARG A 16 -2.32 11.69 -28.76
C ARG A 16 -3.60 12.38 -28.30
N CYS A 17 -4.36 11.77 -27.41
CA CYS A 17 -5.60 12.31 -26.86
C CYS A 17 -5.37 13.10 -25.56
N LEU A 18 -4.13 13.26 -25.11
CA LEU A 18 -3.79 13.95 -23.85
C LEU A 18 -3.31 15.38 -24.09
N VAL A 19 -3.72 16.27 -23.20
CA VAL A 19 -3.11 17.57 -23.02
C VAL A 19 -2.03 17.43 -21.94
N PRO A 20 -0.73 17.65 -22.27
CA PRO A 20 0.39 17.46 -21.34
C PRO A 20 0.53 18.62 -20.35
N GLN A 21 -0.58 19.19 -19.91
CA GLN A 21 -0.63 20.28 -18.94
C GLN A 21 -1.69 20.00 -17.90
N SER A 22 -1.45 20.44 -16.67
CA SER A 22 -2.49 20.43 -15.63
C SER A 22 -3.59 21.43 -15.99
N ASN A 23 -4.82 21.17 -15.57
CA ASN A 23 -5.95 22.08 -15.70
C ASN A 23 -6.28 22.74 -14.34
N PRO A 24 -6.05 24.05 -14.15
CA PRO A 24 -6.28 24.71 -12.85
C PRO A 24 -7.73 24.67 -12.37
N GLN A 25 -8.70 24.69 -13.28
CA GLN A 25 -10.11 24.58 -12.91
C GLN A 25 -10.43 23.17 -12.40
N MET A 26 -9.93 22.15 -13.10
CA MET A 26 -10.04 20.76 -12.68
C MET A 26 -9.34 20.53 -11.34
N MET A 27 -8.18 21.13 -11.12
CA MET A 27 -7.44 21.03 -9.85
C MET A 27 -8.21 21.62 -8.68
N LYS A 28 -8.90 22.76 -8.87
CA LYS A 28 -9.82 23.30 -7.85
C LYS A 28 -10.95 22.33 -7.53
N GLN A 29 -11.54 21.72 -8.56
CA GLN A 29 -12.63 20.75 -8.40
C GLN A 29 -12.15 19.49 -7.68
N LEU A 30 -10.99 18.95 -8.05
CA LEU A 30 -10.38 17.77 -7.41
C LEU A 30 -10.08 18.03 -5.95
N LEU A 31 -9.43 19.15 -5.61
CA LEU A 31 -9.10 19.50 -4.23
C LEU A 31 -10.36 19.61 -3.35
N SER A 32 -11.40 20.26 -3.86
CA SER A 32 -12.67 20.41 -3.15
C SER A 32 -13.42 19.08 -3.01
N ALA A 33 -13.52 18.30 -4.10
CA ALA A 33 -14.20 17.01 -4.11
C ALA A 33 -13.51 15.99 -3.19
N LEU A 34 -12.20 16.11 -3.00
CA LEU A 34 -11.41 15.24 -2.11
C LEU A 34 -11.26 15.80 -0.69
N GLY A 35 -11.80 17.00 -0.40
CA GLY A 35 -11.67 17.68 0.90
C GLY A 35 -10.24 18.11 1.24
N LEU A 36 -9.33 18.11 0.26
CA LEU A 36 -7.91 18.40 0.43
C LEU A 36 -7.62 19.91 0.54
N ASP A 37 -8.59 20.74 0.18
CA ASP A 37 -8.55 22.20 0.39
C ASP A 37 -8.58 22.60 1.88
N ASN A 38 -9.03 21.69 2.75
CA ASN A 38 -9.15 21.90 4.19
C ASN A 38 -8.02 21.25 5.02
N VAL A 39 -6.96 20.77 4.37
CA VAL A 39 -5.79 20.23 5.08
C VAL A 39 -5.09 21.38 5.81
N THR A 40 -4.96 21.23 7.12
CA THR A 40 -4.15 22.15 7.95
C THR A 40 -2.74 21.58 8.00
N THR A 41 -1.75 22.34 7.54
CA THR A 41 -0.35 21.90 7.53
C THR A 41 0.61 23.06 7.77
N GLY A 42 1.77 22.78 8.35
CA GLY A 42 2.91 23.70 8.43
C GLY A 42 3.80 23.72 7.17
N ASN A 43 3.62 22.76 6.25
CA ASN A 43 4.50 22.58 5.09
C ASN A 43 4.28 23.68 4.03
N GLU A 44 5.22 24.62 3.93
CA GLU A 44 5.12 25.79 3.06
C GLU A 44 5.30 25.43 1.57
N GLU A 45 6.11 24.43 1.28
CA GLU A 45 6.37 23.92 -0.07
C GLU A 45 5.09 23.35 -0.69
N TYR A 46 4.36 22.54 0.08
CA TYR A 46 3.07 22.00 -0.32
C TYR A 46 2.03 23.11 -0.51
N LYS A 47 1.93 24.05 0.44
CA LYS A 47 1.02 25.20 0.31
C LYS A 47 1.30 25.99 -0.96
N PHE A 48 2.57 26.27 -1.25
CA PHE A 48 2.98 26.97 -2.45
C PHE A 48 2.60 26.21 -3.72
N PHE A 49 2.85 24.89 -3.75
CA PHE A 49 2.47 24.02 -4.86
C PHE A 49 0.95 24.05 -5.10
N ILE A 50 0.14 23.85 -4.06
CA ILE A 50 -1.33 23.87 -4.16
C ILE A 50 -1.85 25.23 -4.63
N GLN A 51 -1.29 26.34 -4.13
CA GLN A 51 -1.68 27.67 -4.61
C GLN A 51 -1.32 27.87 -6.09
N THR A 52 -0.17 27.34 -6.51
CA THR A 52 0.32 27.43 -7.88
C THR A 52 -0.59 26.67 -8.84
N ILE A 53 -0.84 25.38 -8.57
CA ILE A 53 -1.59 24.51 -9.48
C ILE A 53 -3.08 24.89 -9.60
N ARG A 54 -3.62 25.62 -8.61
CA ARG A 54 -4.96 26.23 -8.68
C ARG A 54 -5.04 27.48 -9.56
N LYS A 55 -3.90 28.16 -9.81
CA LYS A 55 -3.86 29.45 -10.52
C LYS A 55 -3.33 29.33 -11.93
N LYS A 56 -2.32 28.47 -12.14
CA LYS A 56 -1.62 28.33 -13.42
C LYS A 56 -1.51 26.86 -13.81
N ALA A 57 -1.57 26.60 -15.11
CA ALA A 57 -1.23 25.30 -15.65
C ALA A 57 0.27 25.04 -15.47
N ILE A 58 0.65 23.82 -15.13
CA ILE A 58 2.02 23.32 -15.08
C ILE A 58 2.22 22.25 -16.15
N ASP A 59 3.45 22.09 -16.62
CA ASP A 59 3.82 21.07 -17.61
C ASP A 59 3.84 19.69 -16.95
N LEU A 60 3.11 18.73 -17.55
CA LEU A 60 3.01 17.35 -17.08
C LEU A 60 3.78 16.37 -17.98
N LYS A 61 4.48 16.85 -19.01
CA LYS A 61 5.18 15.99 -19.97
C LYS A 61 6.17 15.04 -19.29
N LEU A 62 6.98 15.54 -18.36
CA LEU A 62 7.96 14.72 -17.65
C LEU A 62 7.29 13.61 -16.81
N LEU A 63 6.17 13.92 -16.17
CA LEU A 63 5.36 12.95 -15.44
C LEU A 63 4.78 11.87 -16.37
N ILE A 64 4.17 12.29 -17.49
CA ILE A 64 3.57 11.39 -18.48
C ILE A 64 4.62 10.47 -19.09
N ASP A 65 5.76 11.02 -19.52
CA ASP A 65 6.87 10.26 -20.10
C ASP A 65 7.46 9.26 -19.11
N LYS A 66 7.54 9.64 -17.82
CA LYS A 66 7.98 8.74 -16.75
C LYS A 66 7.02 7.56 -16.58
N ILE A 67 5.72 7.82 -16.46
CA ILE A 67 4.69 6.77 -16.35
C ILE A 67 4.77 5.83 -17.56
N LYS A 68 4.81 6.37 -18.78
CA LYS A 68 4.93 5.60 -20.03
C LYS A 68 6.18 4.72 -20.03
N SER A 69 7.34 5.30 -19.72
CA SER A 69 8.62 4.58 -19.66
C SER A 69 8.59 3.44 -18.65
N ASP A 70 8.00 3.68 -17.48
CA ASP A 70 7.99 2.70 -16.42
C ASP A 70 6.98 1.58 -16.63
N ILE A 71 5.83 1.87 -17.27
CA ILE A 71 4.87 0.83 -17.68
C ILE A 71 5.56 -0.15 -18.65
N LEU A 72 6.36 0.35 -19.58
CA LEU A 72 7.13 -0.47 -20.53
C LEU A 72 8.27 -1.28 -19.88
N LYS A 73 8.69 -0.91 -18.66
CA LYS A 73 9.67 -1.67 -17.86
C LYS A 73 9.01 -2.73 -16.97
N ASN A 74 7.71 -2.61 -16.70
CA ASN A 74 6.94 -3.61 -15.99
C ASN A 74 6.50 -4.70 -16.98
N GLU A 75 7.17 -5.86 -16.95
CA GLU A 75 7.02 -6.91 -17.96
C GLU A 75 5.59 -7.49 -18.08
N PRO A 76 4.87 -7.80 -16.98
CA PRO A 76 3.45 -8.17 -17.05
C PRO A 76 2.57 -7.13 -17.76
N LEU A 77 2.71 -5.84 -17.41
CA LEU A 77 1.92 -4.77 -18.01
C LEU A 77 2.31 -4.53 -19.47
N CYS A 78 3.61 -4.53 -19.79
CA CYS A 78 4.08 -4.43 -21.16
C CYS A 78 3.54 -5.57 -22.03
N THR A 79 3.46 -6.78 -21.49
CA THR A 79 2.89 -7.94 -22.19
C THR A 79 1.38 -7.78 -22.41
N LEU A 80 0.65 -7.26 -21.41
CA LEU A 80 -0.77 -6.97 -21.53
C LEU A 80 -1.05 -5.92 -22.62
N LEU A 81 -0.33 -4.80 -22.60
CA LEU A 81 -0.52 -3.74 -23.60
C LEU A 81 -0.14 -4.20 -25.01
N ALA A 82 0.91 -5.03 -25.14
CA ALA A 82 1.25 -5.65 -26.41
C ALA A 82 0.14 -6.55 -26.94
N TYR A 83 -0.49 -7.34 -26.07
CA TYR A 83 -1.62 -8.20 -26.42
C TYR A 83 -2.85 -7.39 -26.85
N ILE A 84 -3.16 -6.28 -26.16
CA ILE A 84 -4.25 -5.37 -26.52
C ILE A 84 -4.03 -4.79 -27.92
N GLU A 85 -2.82 -4.31 -28.21
CA GLU A 85 -2.47 -3.75 -29.52
C GLU A 85 -2.54 -4.81 -30.63
N GLU A 86 -1.93 -5.97 -30.40
CA GLU A 86 -1.84 -7.05 -31.39
C GLU A 86 -3.21 -7.61 -31.79
N ASN A 87 -4.14 -7.64 -30.84
CA ASN A 87 -5.48 -8.18 -31.07
C ASN A 87 -6.53 -7.08 -31.29
N GLU A 88 -6.08 -5.82 -31.46
CA GLU A 88 -6.94 -4.66 -31.73
C GLU A 88 -8.12 -4.56 -30.74
N LEU A 89 -7.87 -4.86 -29.45
CA LEU A 89 -8.94 -4.99 -28.47
C LEU A 89 -9.55 -3.66 -28.06
N ILE A 90 -8.86 -2.56 -28.32
CA ILE A 90 -9.28 -1.18 -28.07
C ILE A 90 -8.96 -0.36 -29.32
N ASP A 91 -9.99 0.17 -29.97
CA ASP A 91 -9.85 1.03 -31.14
C ASP A 91 -9.69 2.52 -30.76
N ASP A 92 -9.33 3.37 -31.74
CA ASP A 92 -9.10 4.80 -31.50
C ASP A 92 -10.38 5.55 -31.08
N ALA A 93 -11.57 5.06 -31.47
CA ALA A 93 -12.83 5.67 -31.06
C ALA A 93 -13.13 5.39 -29.58
N GLU A 94 -12.81 4.18 -29.09
CA GLU A 94 -12.85 3.85 -27.66
C GLU A 94 -11.85 4.70 -26.85
N ILE A 95 -10.63 4.94 -27.36
CA ILE A 95 -9.64 5.83 -26.72
C ILE A 95 -10.17 7.27 -26.65
N GLU A 96 -10.71 7.79 -27.75
CA GLU A 96 -11.24 9.16 -27.80
C GLU A 96 -12.43 9.34 -26.84
N ASN A 97 -13.32 8.34 -26.76
CA ASN A 97 -14.43 8.33 -25.80
C ASN A 97 -13.95 8.32 -24.34
N ALA A 98 -12.81 7.69 -24.05
CA ALA A 98 -12.20 7.65 -22.73
C ALA A 98 -11.33 8.89 -22.41
N SER A 99 -11.02 9.74 -23.38
CA SER A 99 -10.05 10.84 -23.27
C SER A 99 -10.29 11.75 -22.06
N SER A 100 -11.54 12.12 -21.80
CA SER A 100 -11.91 12.98 -20.66
C SER A 100 -11.60 12.34 -19.31
N THR A 101 -11.87 11.04 -19.15
CA THR A 101 -11.53 10.25 -17.96
C THR A 101 -10.02 10.14 -17.81
N ILE A 102 -9.28 9.90 -18.91
CA ILE A 102 -7.82 9.79 -18.87
C ILE A 102 -7.21 11.15 -18.50
N GLN A 103 -7.71 12.26 -19.05
CA GLN A 103 -7.25 13.61 -18.70
C GLN A 103 -7.51 13.95 -17.23
N LEU A 104 -8.65 13.53 -16.67
CA LEU A 104 -8.94 13.61 -15.25
C LEU A 104 -7.91 12.82 -14.42
N GLN A 105 -7.64 11.57 -14.82
CA GLN A 105 -6.68 10.70 -14.14
C GLN A 105 -5.25 11.27 -14.17
N ILE A 106 -4.81 11.88 -15.27
CA ILE A 106 -3.50 12.55 -15.37
C ILE A 106 -3.40 13.73 -14.40
N ASN A 107 -4.44 14.56 -14.31
CA ASN A 107 -4.49 15.66 -13.34
C ASN A 107 -4.47 15.15 -11.90
N LEU A 108 -5.24 14.09 -11.62
CA LEU A 108 -5.27 13.47 -10.30
C LEU A 108 -3.95 12.80 -9.95
N LEU A 109 -3.27 12.15 -10.89
CA LEU A 109 -1.93 11.57 -10.70
C LEU A 109 -0.90 12.63 -10.35
N CYS A 110 -0.93 13.80 -11.00
CA CYS A 110 -0.07 14.92 -10.63
C CYS A 110 -0.30 15.36 -9.17
N LEU A 111 -1.56 15.51 -8.76
CA LEU A 111 -1.90 15.89 -7.39
C LEU A 111 -1.48 14.82 -6.38
N LEU A 112 -1.77 13.54 -6.65
CA LEU A 112 -1.45 12.44 -5.75
C LEU A 112 0.06 12.18 -5.68
N GLU A 113 0.80 12.27 -6.78
CA GLU A 113 2.27 12.20 -6.77
C GLU A 113 2.86 13.31 -5.90
N ALA A 114 2.36 14.55 -6.03
CA ALA A 114 2.85 15.65 -5.21
C ALA A 114 2.60 15.41 -3.72
N ILE A 115 1.39 14.96 -3.34
CA ILE A 115 1.07 14.65 -1.93
C ILE A 115 1.92 13.48 -1.44
N THR A 116 2.08 12.41 -2.24
CA THR A 116 2.91 11.25 -1.87
C THR A 116 4.37 11.64 -1.71
N ILE A 117 4.95 12.44 -2.60
CA ILE A 117 6.31 12.95 -2.47
C ILE A 117 6.46 13.78 -1.20
N THR A 118 5.54 14.70 -0.91
CA THR A 118 5.60 15.50 0.32
C THR A 118 5.47 14.60 1.56
N MET A 119 4.52 13.65 1.58
CA MET A 119 4.37 12.69 2.68
C MET A 119 5.62 11.82 2.86
N ALA A 120 6.29 11.46 1.76
CA ALA A 120 7.48 10.63 1.75
C ALA A 120 8.75 11.39 2.13
N ASN A 121 8.75 12.72 2.12
CA ASN A 121 9.97 13.51 2.31
C ASN A 121 9.93 14.52 3.46
N SER A 122 8.77 15.07 3.84
CA SER A 122 8.69 15.89 5.05
C SER A 122 8.54 15.02 6.30
N ASN A 123 9.03 15.55 7.43
CA ASN A 123 8.99 14.85 8.72
C ASN A 123 7.59 14.88 9.37
N ASP A 124 6.76 15.86 9.03
CA ASP A 124 5.49 16.17 9.68
C ASP A 124 4.25 16.03 8.76
N PHE A 125 4.40 16.16 7.44
CA PHE A 125 3.26 16.24 6.53
C PHE A 125 2.43 14.95 6.47
N ALA A 126 3.06 13.78 6.61
CA ALA A 126 2.31 12.52 6.75
C ALA A 126 1.42 12.52 8.01
N HIS A 127 1.86 13.15 9.10
CA HIS A 127 1.09 13.34 10.32
C HIS A 127 -0.06 14.32 10.11
N ASP A 128 0.15 15.41 9.37
CA ASP A 128 -0.90 16.36 9.00
C ASP A 128 -2.03 15.67 8.20
N ILE A 129 -1.66 14.85 7.21
CA ILE A 129 -2.61 14.06 6.42
C ILE A 129 -3.33 13.04 7.31
N TYR A 130 -2.61 12.34 8.18
CA TYR A 130 -3.23 11.42 9.15
C TYR A 130 -4.26 12.14 10.02
N ASN A 131 -3.90 13.27 10.63
CA ASN A 131 -4.78 14.07 11.46
C ASN A 131 -6.00 14.60 10.70
N HIS A 132 -5.81 15.02 9.44
CA HIS A 132 -6.90 15.42 8.57
C HIS A 132 -7.89 14.26 8.33
N MET A 133 -7.39 13.05 8.04
CA MET A 133 -8.24 11.89 7.80
C MET A 133 -8.93 11.39 9.08
N MET A 134 -8.22 11.38 10.22
CA MET A 134 -8.82 10.95 11.50
C MET A 134 -9.99 11.84 11.92
N LYS A 135 -9.93 13.15 11.66
CA LYS A 135 -11.07 14.06 11.91
C LYS A 135 -12.34 13.65 11.17
N GLN A 136 -12.20 13.01 10.01
CA GLN A 136 -13.34 12.52 9.22
C GLN A 136 -13.94 11.22 9.78
N ARG A 137 -13.21 10.47 10.60
CA ARG A 137 -13.67 9.22 11.26
C ARG A 137 -14.48 9.47 12.55
N GLY A 138 -14.66 10.74 12.95
CA GLY A 138 -15.47 11.16 14.09
C GLY A 138 -14.65 11.47 15.36
N LYS A 139 -15.35 11.68 16.50
CA LYS A 139 -14.75 12.12 17.78
C LYS A 139 -14.36 10.99 18.75
N GLY A 140 -14.49 9.73 18.32
CA GLY A 140 -14.27 8.56 19.17
C GLY A 140 -12.81 8.13 19.29
N ALA A 141 -12.59 6.86 19.64
CA ALA A 141 -11.25 6.27 19.78
C ALA A 141 -10.66 5.92 18.40
N THR A 142 -10.41 6.92 17.56
CA THR A 142 -9.96 6.74 16.17
C THR A 142 -8.55 6.16 16.04
N GLY A 143 -7.78 6.09 17.12
CA GLY A 143 -6.52 5.36 17.20
C GLY A 143 -6.66 3.86 17.52
N ASN A 144 -7.88 3.38 17.81
CA ASN A 144 -8.15 1.96 18.09
C ASN A 144 -8.68 1.24 16.85
N PRO A 145 -8.08 0.10 16.45
CA PRO A 145 -8.48 -0.60 15.23
C PRO A 145 -9.88 -1.22 15.29
N PHE A 146 -10.31 -1.75 16.43
CA PHE A 146 -11.66 -2.30 16.59
C PHE A 146 -12.73 -1.22 16.56
N TYR A 147 -12.46 -0.09 17.20
CA TYR A 147 -13.33 1.08 17.13
C TYR A 147 -13.46 1.56 15.68
N ASN A 148 -12.34 1.65 14.94
CA ASN A 148 -12.38 2.04 13.54
C ASN A 148 -13.19 1.04 12.69
N PHE A 149 -12.96 -0.26 12.86
CA PHE A 149 -13.69 -1.30 12.14
C PHE A 149 -15.22 -1.18 12.31
N LEU A 150 -15.67 -0.94 13.56
CA LEU A 150 -17.09 -0.90 13.90
C LEU A 150 -17.73 0.48 13.66
N PHE A 151 -17.03 1.57 13.95
CA PHE A 151 -17.61 2.91 14.07
C PHE A 151 -16.87 4.00 13.29
N GLY A 152 -15.55 3.87 13.10
CA GLY A 152 -14.74 4.89 12.41
C GLY A 152 -14.82 4.84 10.88
N ILE A 153 -15.30 3.73 10.31
CA ILE A 153 -15.42 3.52 8.87
C ILE A 153 -16.89 3.65 8.43
N PRO A 154 -17.21 4.37 7.32
CA PRO A 154 -18.58 4.56 6.85
C PRO A 154 -19.38 3.26 6.78
N SER A 155 -20.65 3.28 7.23
CA SER A 155 -21.53 2.10 7.29
C SER A 155 -21.64 1.34 5.96
N ARG A 156 -21.60 2.07 4.84
CA ARG A 156 -21.65 1.54 3.47
C ARG A 156 -20.42 0.74 3.02
N ALA A 157 -19.32 0.78 3.77
CA ALA A 157 -18.09 0.09 3.39
C ALA A 157 -18.26 -1.43 3.49
N THR A 158 -17.74 -2.15 2.48
CA THR A 158 -17.73 -3.62 2.46
C THR A 158 -16.83 -4.19 3.55
N LEU A 159 -16.93 -5.50 3.80
CA LEU A 159 -16.03 -6.17 4.75
C LEU A 159 -14.56 -6.02 4.34
N PHE A 160 -14.25 -6.23 3.05
CA PHE A 160 -12.91 -6.05 2.51
C PHE A 160 -12.40 -4.62 2.72
N GLU A 161 -13.20 -3.61 2.40
CA GLU A 161 -12.83 -2.20 2.58
C GLU A 161 -12.55 -1.85 4.04
N ARG A 162 -13.35 -2.40 4.98
CA ARG A 162 -13.14 -2.23 6.41
C ARG A 162 -11.82 -2.85 6.88
N LEU A 163 -11.59 -4.11 6.53
CA LEU A 163 -10.35 -4.83 6.86
C LEU A 163 -9.13 -4.09 6.28
N LYS A 164 -9.25 -3.63 5.02
CA LYS A 164 -8.16 -2.92 4.36
C LYS A 164 -7.80 -1.64 5.10
N LEU A 165 -8.76 -0.79 5.47
CA LEU A 165 -8.47 0.44 6.21
C LEU A 165 -7.77 0.19 7.55
N ILE A 166 -8.27 -0.74 8.38
CA ILE A 166 -7.66 -1.00 9.69
C ILE A 166 -6.28 -1.67 9.59
N SER A 167 -6.00 -2.38 8.49
CA SER A 167 -4.70 -3.03 8.26
C SER A 167 -3.59 -2.05 7.85
N ILE A 168 -3.94 -0.86 7.36
CA ILE A 168 -2.97 0.14 6.89
C ILE A 168 -2.50 1.05 8.02
N ASP A 169 -3.39 1.34 9.00
CA ASP A 169 -3.12 2.29 10.08
C ASP A 169 -1.80 2.01 10.83
N PRO A 170 -1.41 0.76 11.18
CA PRO A 170 -0.13 0.47 11.88
C PRO A 170 1.10 0.84 11.09
N GLY A 171 1.08 0.51 9.79
CA GLY A 171 2.18 0.85 8.90
C GLY A 171 2.35 2.36 8.82
N LEU A 172 1.25 3.12 8.75
CA LEU A 172 1.32 4.57 8.71
C LEU A 172 1.77 5.18 10.06
N THR A 173 1.24 4.73 11.19
CA THR A 173 1.62 5.27 12.50
C THR A 173 3.09 5.03 12.80
N SER A 174 3.62 3.86 12.45
CA SER A 174 5.07 3.57 12.50
C SER A 174 5.86 4.56 11.63
N ILE A 175 5.48 4.76 10.36
CA ILE A 175 6.15 5.71 9.47
C ILE A 175 6.16 7.13 10.05
N ILE A 176 5.02 7.59 10.58
CA ILE A 176 4.90 8.92 11.18
C ILE A 176 5.82 9.06 12.39
N PHE A 177 5.81 8.09 13.31
CA PHE A 177 6.67 8.12 14.50
C PHE A 177 8.14 8.30 14.12
N HIS A 178 8.66 7.44 13.24
CA HIS A 178 10.05 7.48 12.81
C HIS A 178 10.45 8.79 12.12
N ARG A 179 9.53 9.40 11.37
CA ARG A 179 9.74 10.69 10.69
C ARG A 179 9.77 11.86 11.65
N LEU A 180 8.84 11.92 12.61
CA LEU A 180 8.82 12.97 13.62
C LEU A 180 10.10 13.01 14.46
N MET A 181 10.73 11.86 14.66
CA MET A 181 12.02 11.76 15.36
C MET A 181 13.22 12.23 14.50
N GLY A 182 13.06 12.32 13.18
CA GLY A 182 14.14 12.69 12.26
C GLY A 182 15.39 11.81 12.46
N ALA A 183 16.57 12.44 12.53
CA ALA A 183 17.83 11.75 12.80
C ALA A 183 18.09 11.43 14.28
N ASN A 184 17.24 11.89 15.20
CA ASN A 184 17.47 11.70 16.63
C ASN A 184 17.28 10.22 17.04
N PRO A 185 18.02 9.72 18.04
CA PRO A 185 17.76 8.42 18.64
C PRO A 185 16.32 8.33 19.16
N GLU A 186 15.71 7.17 19.04
CA GLU A 186 14.34 6.92 19.50
C GLU A 186 14.38 6.26 20.87
N THR A 187 13.56 6.73 21.80
CA THR A 187 13.41 6.13 23.12
C THR A 187 11.99 5.60 23.34
N GLN A 188 11.83 4.72 24.34
CA GLN A 188 10.50 4.25 24.73
C GLN A 188 9.62 5.41 25.21
N ALA A 189 10.18 6.43 25.86
CA ALA A 189 9.43 7.60 26.30
C ALA A 189 8.85 8.39 25.10
N ASP A 190 9.63 8.56 24.03
CA ASP A 190 9.15 9.21 22.81
C ASP A 190 7.99 8.44 22.18
N LEU A 191 8.08 7.11 22.17
CA LEU A 191 7.02 6.23 21.67
C LEU A 191 5.77 6.30 22.54
N ASP A 192 5.91 6.25 23.86
CA ASP A 192 4.79 6.34 24.81
C ASP A 192 4.06 7.68 24.68
N ASP A 193 4.82 8.78 24.53
CA ASP A 193 4.27 10.11 24.28
C ASP A 193 3.52 10.16 22.94
N PHE A 194 4.10 9.61 21.88
CA PHE A 194 3.46 9.54 20.57
C PHE A 194 2.16 8.73 20.60
N VAL A 195 2.16 7.55 21.24
CA VAL A 195 0.99 6.68 21.43
C VAL A 195 -0.11 7.41 22.20
N SER A 196 0.26 8.10 23.29
CA SER A 196 -0.67 8.87 24.13
C SER A 196 -1.29 10.04 23.35
N GLN A 197 -0.46 10.85 22.67
CA GLN A 197 -0.91 12.01 21.90
C GLN A 197 -1.88 11.63 20.77
N ASN A 198 -1.62 10.50 20.10
CA ASN A 198 -2.43 10.01 18.99
C ASN A 198 -3.53 9.01 19.43
N ARG A 199 -3.64 8.72 20.74
CA ARG A 199 -4.61 7.78 21.33
C ARG A 199 -4.57 6.40 20.66
N LEU A 200 -3.38 5.92 20.34
CA LEU A 200 -3.17 4.64 19.67
C LEU A 200 -3.39 3.49 20.65
N SER A 201 -3.89 2.36 20.16
CA SER A 201 -4.06 1.14 20.97
C SER A 201 -4.09 -0.12 20.11
N GLY A 202 -3.92 -1.27 20.75
CA GLY A 202 -3.76 -2.54 20.05
C GLY A 202 -2.57 -2.48 19.09
N TRP A 203 -2.72 -3.07 17.91
CA TRP A 203 -1.65 -3.10 16.91
C TRP A 203 -1.32 -1.73 16.30
N ASN A 204 -2.13 -0.69 16.51
CA ASN A 204 -1.77 0.66 16.05
C ASN A 204 -0.68 1.30 16.92
N ALA A 205 -0.51 0.82 18.15
CA ALA A 205 0.52 1.25 19.10
C ALA A 205 1.75 0.34 19.10
N ASP A 206 1.70 -0.78 18.36
CA ASP A 206 2.80 -1.74 18.23
C ASP A 206 3.82 -1.23 17.20
N ILE A 207 4.66 -0.29 17.63
CA ILE A 207 5.68 0.34 16.79
C ILE A 207 7.05 -0.06 17.33
N GLU A 208 7.83 -0.76 16.51
CA GLU A 208 9.21 -1.11 16.83
C GLU A 208 10.12 0.12 16.71
N LEU A 209 10.96 0.38 17.72
CA LEU A 209 11.98 1.43 17.65
C LEU A 209 13.01 1.12 16.56
N ALA A 210 13.50 2.15 15.88
CA ALA A 210 14.45 1.99 14.79
C ALA A 210 15.80 1.45 15.28
N ASN A 211 16.16 0.27 14.78
CA ASN A 211 17.48 -0.33 14.96
C ASN A 211 18.18 -0.44 13.59
N PHE A 212 19.29 0.27 13.41
CA PHE A 212 20.02 0.33 12.15
C PHE A 212 20.91 -0.90 11.90
N ASP A 213 21.21 -1.67 12.95
CA ASP A 213 22.15 -2.80 12.89
C ASP A 213 21.44 -4.15 12.66
N VAL A 214 20.10 -4.15 12.65
CA VAL A 214 19.28 -5.38 12.59
C VAL A 214 18.41 -5.39 11.34
N ALA A 215 18.45 -6.50 10.62
CA ALA A 215 17.47 -6.85 9.60
C ALA A 215 16.49 -7.89 10.16
N SER A 216 15.20 -7.72 9.87
CA SER A 216 14.11 -8.58 10.37
C SER A 216 13.21 -9.07 9.24
N THR A 217 12.61 -10.25 9.41
CA THR A 217 11.56 -10.77 8.51
C THR A 217 10.15 -10.48 9.01
N SER A 218 9.98 -9.65 10.04
CA SER A 218 8.68 -9.33 10.67
C SER A 218 7.65 -8.70 9.73
N THR A 219 8.09 -8.06 8.63
CA THR A 219 7.19 -7.55 7.58
C THR A 219 6.50 -8.66 6.77
N LEU A 220 7.12 -9.84 6.64
CA LEU A 220 6.62 -10.90 5.75
C LEU A 220 5.19 -11.36 6.08
N PRO A 221 4.87 -11.71 7.34
CA PRO A 221 3.49 -12.07 7.73
C PRO A 221 2.44 -11.03 7.34
N ALA A 222 2.66 -9.76 7.72
CA ALA A 222 1.69 -8.69 7.51
C ALA A 222 1.47 -8.42 6.01
N MET A 223 2.55 -8.43 5.22
CA MET A 223 2.46 -8.31 3.76
C MET A 223 1.74 -9.51 3.13
N GLY A 224 1.99 -10.72 3.65
CA GLY A 224 1.34 -11.95 3.21
C GLY A 224 -0.17 -11.93 3.45
N VAL A 225 -0.61 -11.51 4.64
CA VAL A 225 -2.03 -11.33 4.97
C VAL A 225 -2.67 -10.26 4.08
N ASN A 226 -2.00 -9.13 3.86
CA ASN A 226 -2.54 -8.06 2.99
C ASN A 226 -2.78 -8.53 1.55
N ILE A 227 -1.93 -9.43 1.04
CA ILE A 227 -2.11 -10.09 -0.26
C ILE A 227 -3.26 -11.11 -0.17
N LEU A 228 -3.27 -11.97 0.86
CA LEU A 228 -4.27 -13.02 1.06
C LEU A 228 -5.70 -12.47 1.08
N GLU A 229 -5.92 -11.32 1.71
CA GLU A 229 -7.22 -10.63 1.72
C GLU A 229 -7.73 -10.33 0.30
N ALA A 230 -6.86 -9.85 -0.58
CA ALA A 230 -7.21 -9.54 -1.96
C ALA A 230 -7.34 -10.80 -2.83
N VAL A 231 -6.52 -11.82 -2.58
CA VAL A 231 -6.66 -13.16 -3.20
C VAL A 231 -8.02 -13.76 -2.87
N TRP A 232 -8.47 -13.67 -1.62
CA TRP A 232 -9.78 -14.15 -1.20
C TRP A 232 -10.92 -13.44 -1.94
N GLU A 233 -10.85 -12.11 -2.04
CA GLU A 233 -11.83 -11.30 -2.76
C GLU A 233 -11.85 -11.64 -4.26
N ASP A 234 -10.68 -11.75 -4.92
CA ASP A 234 -10.59 -12.18 -6.33
C ASP A 234 -11.18 -13.58 -6.57
N ALA A 235 -11.01 -14.49 -5.62
CA ALA A 235 -11.43 -15.88 -5.73
C ALA A 235 -12.92 -16.12 -5.45
N THR A 236 -13.56 -15.21 -4.71
CA THR A 236 -14.92 -15.40 -4.20
C THR A 236 -15.91 -14.29 -4.57
N GLY A 237 -15.40 -13.12 -4.95
CA GLY A 237 -16.18 -11.96 -5.38
C GLY A 237 -16.70 -12.06 -6.81
N HIS A 238 -17.24 -10.95 -7.32
CA HIS A 238 -17.91 -10.90 -8.64
C HIS A 238 -16.97 -11.19 -9.82
N ASN A 239 -15.66 -10.93 -9.69
CA ASN A 239 -14.70 -11.15 -10.77
C ASN A 239 -14.13 -12.56 -10.86
N LYS A 240 -14.57 -13.48 -10.00
CA LYS A 240 -14.13 -14.88 -9.99
C LYS A 240 -14.06 -15.48 -11.41
N ASN A 241 -15.09 -15.21 -12.23
CA ASN A 241 -15.26 -15.79 -13.56
C ASN A 241 -14.63 -14.94 -14.70
N THR A 242 -14.13 -13.73 -14.42
CA THR A 242 -13.59 -12.78 -15.42
C THR A 242 -12.07 -12.62 -15.31
N GLY A 243 -11.39 -13.57 -14.66
CA GLY A 243 -9.94 -13.57 -14.47
C GLY A 243 -9.51 -13.58 -12.99
N GLY A 244 -10.45 -13.36 -12.06
CA GLY A 244 -10.18 -13.30 -10.63
C GLY A 244 -9.45 -14.53 -10.08
N ILE A 245 -9.86 -15.75 -10.45
CA ILE A 245 -9.16 -16.98 -10.01
C ILE A 245 -7.70 -17.03 -10.47
N LEU A 246 -7.42 -16.64 -11.72
CA LEU A 246 -6.04 -16.63 -12.23
C LEU A 246 -5.20 -15.57 -11.51
N ASN A 247 -5.78 -14.40 -11.24
CA ASN A 247 -5.11 -13.35 -10.49
C ASN A 247 -4.91 -13.75 -9.01
N ALA A 248 -5.86 -14.43 -8.38
CA ALA A 248 -5.73 -15.00 -7.04
C ALA A 248 -4.56 -16.01 -6.98
N GLN A 249 -4.45 -16.91 -7.95
CA GLN A 249 -3.31 -17.84 -8.06
C GLN A 249 -1.98 -17.07 -8.11
N ALA A 250 -1.88 -16.03 -8.94
CA ALA A 250 -0.69 -15.18 -9.00
C ALA A 250 -0.36 -14.51 -7.65
N GLY A 251 -1.38 -14.07 -6.91
CA GLY A 251 -1.21 -13.49 -5.57
C GLY A 251 -0.64 -14.48 -4.55
N LEU A 252 -1.06 -15.75 -4.57
CA LEU A 252 -0.44 -16.78 -3.74
C LEU A 252 0.99 -17.10 -4.18
N GLY A 253 1.28 -17.01 -5.47
CA GLY A 253 2.65 -17.10 -5.97
C GLY A 253 3.54 -15.96 -5.46
N LEU A 254 3.04 -14.72 -5.41
CA LEU A 254 3.74 -13.58 -4.79
C LEU A 254 4.08 -13.86 -3.31
N ILE A 255 3.14 -14.42 -2.55
CA ILE A 255 3.39 -14.83 -1.16
C ILE A 255 4.48 -15.90 -1.10
N GLY A 256 4.37 -16.94 -1.94
CA GLY A 256 5.35 -18.03 -2.01
C GLY A 256 6.77 -17.54 -2.32
N ILE A 257 6.94 -16.64 -3.30
CA ILE A 257 8.25 -16.06 -3.64
C ILE A 257 8.83 -15.28 -2.45
N MET A 258 8.00 -14.46 -1.81
CA MET A 258 8.41 -13.63 -0.68
C MET A 258 8.83 -14.47 0.55
N GLU A 259 8.10 -15.56 0.83
CA GLU A 259 8.46 -16.51 1.88
C GLU A 259 9.66 -17.38 1.50
N GLU A 260 9.87 -17.67 0.21
CA GLU A 260 11.06 -18.39 -0.26
C GLU A 260 12.34 -17.57 -0.08
N GLN A 261 12.30 -16.32 -0.51
CA GLN A 261 13.44 -15.41 -0.48
C GLN A 261 13.74 -14.84 0.93
N GLU A 262 12.85 -15.06 1.89
CA GLU A 262 12.96 -14.54 3.27
C GLU A 262 13.24 -13.01 3.28
N TYR A 263 12.50 -12.22 2.48
CA TYR A 263 12.75 -10.77 2.37
C TYR A 263 12.78 -10.08 3.74
N THR A 264 13.74 -9.16 3.89
CA THR A 264 14.03 -8.51 5.16
C THR A 264 13.66 -7.04 5.15
N THR A 265 13.47 -6.49 6.35
CA THR A 265 13.28 -5.07 6.60
C THR A 265 14.41 -4.56 7.48
N SER A 266 14.94 -3.38 7.17
CA SER A 266 15.91 -2.68 8.02
C SER A 266 15.67 -1.17 7.99
N PHE A 267 16.17 -0.46 8.98
CA PHE A 267 16.09 1.00 9.02
C PHE A 267 17.29 1.65 8.35
N LYS A 268 17.05 2.82 7.74
CA LYS A 268 18.11 3.65 7.16
C LYS A 268 17.77 5.14 7.33
N LEU A 269 18.78 5.97 7.56
CA LEU A 269 18.65 7.41 7.43
C LEU A 269 18.73 7.80 5.94
N ALA A 270 17.72 8.52 5.47
CA ALA A 270 17.63 9.00 4.11
C ALA A 270 17.24 10.48 4.09
N GLU A 271 17.91 11.26 3.26
CA GLU A 271 17.56 12.66 2.99
C GLU A 271 16.39 12.76 2.02
N THR A 272 16.22 11.78 1.13
CA THR A 272 15.12 11.80 0.15
C THR A 272 14.63 10.39 -0.17
N THR A 273 13.34 10.28 -0.49
CA THR A 273 12.69 9.11 -1.05
C THR A 273 11.97 9.55 -2.32
N LEU A 274 12.57 9.26 -3.47
CA LEU A 274 12.07 9.64 -4.79
C LEU A 274 11.90 8.40 -5.68
N PRO A 275 11.11 8.47 -6.77
CA PRO A 275 11.08 7.38 -7.74
C PRO A 275 12.46 7.09 -8.34
N GLN A 276 12.68 5.83 -8.67
CA GLN A 276 13.88 5.35 -9.32
C GLN A 276 14.20 6.14 -10.60
N GLY A 277 15.43 6.65 -10.69
CA GLY A 277 15.92 7.43 -11.83
C GLY A 277 15.41 8.87 -11.89
N THR A 278 14.85 9.39 -10.79
CA THR A 278 14.51 10.81 -10.64
C THR A 278 15.46 11.48 -9.63
N ALA A 279 15.48 12.80 -9.62
CA ALA A 279 16.38 13.57 -8.76
C ALA A 279 15.74 14.90 -8.34
N LEU A 280 16.40 15.57 -7.38
CA LEU A 280 16.13 16.98 -7.10
C LEU A 280 17.05 17.86 -7.94
N HIS A 281 16.50 18.98 -8.39
CA HIS A 281 17.29 20.10 -8.90
C HIS A 281 18.04 20.80 -7.76
N SER A 282 18.99 21.67 -8.11
CA SER A 282 19.81 22.41 -7.13
C SER A 282 18.98 23.30 -6.19
N ASP A 283 17.77 23.68 -6.61
CA ASP A 283 16.82 24.48 -5.85
C ASP A 283 15.76 23.61 -5.15
N LEU A 284 16.04 22.31 -4.95
CA LEU A 284 15.15 21.30 -4.38
C LEU A 284 13.86 21.04 -5.18
N GLY A 285 13.79 21.52 -6.43
CA GLY A 285 12.68 21.21 -7.33
C GLY A 285 12.66 19.74 -7.72
N TYR A 286 11.49 19.11 -7.64
CA TYR A 286 11.33 17.71 -8.02
C TYR A 286 11.35 17.53 -9.55
N SER A 287 12.20 16.65 -10.08
CA SER A 287 12.42 16.56 -11.54
C SER A 287 11.18 16.21 -12.38
N LEU A 288 10.16 15.56 -11.83
CA LEU A 288 8.92 15.28 -12.59
C LEU A 288 7.88 16.39 -12.47
N ILE A 289 7.95 17.20 -11.41
CA ILE A 289 7.04 18.30 -11.12
C ILE A 289 7.89 19.45 -10.55
N PRO A 290 8.60 20.22 -11.39
CA PRO A 290 9.60 21.19 -10.92
C PRO A 290 9.05 22.28 -9.98
N GLU A 291 7.75 22.58 -10.07
CA GLU A 291 7.05 23.49 -9.17
C GLU A 291 6.89 22.96 -7.74
N LEU A 292 7.09 21.66 -7.51
CA LEU A 292 7.08 21.06 -6.18
C LEU A 292 8.49 21.07 -5.58
N LYS A 293 8.64 21.75 -4.44
CA LYS A 293 9.85 21.70 -3.63
C LYS A 293 9.78 20.54 -2.65
N VAL A 294 10.90 19.86 -2.45
CA VAL A 294 10.98 18.66 -1.62
C VAL A 294 11.91 18.91 -0.44
N ASP A 295 11.40 18.61 0.75
CA ASP A 295 12.18 18.60 1.99
C ASP A 295 13.26 17.50 1.93
N ASN A 296 14.52 17.92 2.07
CA ASN A 296 15.69 17.03 2.06
C ASN A 296 16.26 16.77 3.46
N SER A 297 15.53 17.09 4.52
CA SER A 297 15.95 16.80 5.88
C SER A 297 16.08 15.28 6.10
N PRO A 298 17.05 14.83 6.92
CA PRO A 298 17.21 13.43 7.23
C PRO A 298 15.99 12.86 7.99
N LYS A 299 15.46 11.74 7.49
CA LYS A 299 14.46 10.92 8.17
C LYS A 299 14.87 9.47 8.22
N LYS A 300 14.32 8.73 9.19
CA LYS A 300 14.40 7.28 9.21
C LYS A 300 13.35 6.70 8.26
N VAL A 301 13.78 5.74 7.45
CA VAL A 301 12.96 5.04 6.47
C VAL A 301 13.06 3.54 6.77
N SER A 302 11.90 2.87 6.76
CA SER A 302 11.80 1.42 6.93
C SER A 302 11.91 0.75 5.56
N GLN A 303 13.12 0.31 5.22
CA GLN A 303 13.43 -0.28 3.93
C GLN A 303 13.03 -1.76 3.92
N PHE A 304 12.18 -2.16 2.97
CA PHE A 304 11.79 -3.55 2.73
C PHE A 304 12.51 -4.09 1.50
N HIS A 305 13.55 -4.89 1.71
CA HIS A 305 14.47 -5.36 0.68
C HIS A 305 13.83 -6.47 -0.16
N ILE A 306 13.18 -6.07 -1.24
CA ILE A 306 12.50 -6.95 -2.21
C ILE A 306 13.14 -6.87 -3.58
N ASP A 307 12.92 -7.90 -4.40
CA ASP A 307 13.37 -7.89 -5.79
C ASP A 307 12.46 -7.04 -6.67
N LYS A 308 13.07 -6.35 -7.65
CA LYS A 308 12.33 -5.55 -8.65
C LYS A 308 11.31 -6.39 -9.42
N ARG A 309 11.62 -7.66 -9.70
CA ARG A 309 10.71 -8.58 -10.41
C ARG A 309 9.45 -8.87 -9.59
N TRP A 310 9.61 -9.13 -8.30
CA TRP A 310 8.48 -9.31 -7.38
C TRP A 310 7.64 -8.04 -7.30
N MET A 311 8.27 -6.87 -7.15
CA MET A 311 7.59 -5.56 -7.11
C MET A 311 6.79 -5.28 -8.39
N ASN A 312 7.36 -5.59 -9.56
CA ASN A 312 6.69 -5.41 -10.85
C ASN A 312 5.46 -6.31 -10.99
N LEU A 313 5.59 -7.59 -10.63
CA LEU A 313 4.46 -8.53 -10.61
C LEU A 313 3.39 -8.07 -9.62
N TYR A 314 3.79 -7.64 -8.42
CA TYR A 314 2.87 -7.11 -7.42
C TYR A 314 2.07 -5.91 -7.94
N ASN A 315 2.74 -4.94 -8.58
CA ASN A 315 2.08 -3.77 -9.15
C ASN A 315 1.04 -4.17 -10.22
N SER A 316 1.40 -5.09 -11.13
CA SER A 316 0.48 -5.60 -12.16
C SER A 316 -0.70 -6.37 -11.56
N TRP A 317 -0.42 -7.26 -10.61
CA TRP A 317 -1.43 -8.05 -9.91
C TRP A 317 -2.41 -7.19 -9.12
N ASN A 318 -1.91 -6.21 -8.37
CA ASN A 318 -2.75 -5.32 -7.55
C ASN A 318 -3.56 -4.36 -8.44
N LEU A 319 -3.00 -3.90 -9.58
CA LEU A 319 -3.75 -3.10 -10.55
C LEU A 319 -4.94 -3.89 -11.13
N CYS A 320 -4.71 -5.14 -11.53
CA CYS A 320 -5.78 -6.03 -11.99
C CYS A 320 -6.86 -6.20 -10.92
N PHE A 321 -6.46 -6.50 -9.68
CA PHE A 321 -7.37 -6.63 -8.54
C PHE A 321 -8.22 -5.37 -8.31
N VAL A 322 -7.60 -4.19 -8.27
CA VAL A 322 -8.28 -2.93 -7.95
C VAL A 322 -9.28 -2.55 -9.03
N ILE A 323 -8.88 -2.64 -10.30
CA ILE A 323 -9.75 -2.30 -11.44
C ILE A 323 -10.95 -3.24 -11.49
N ALA A 324 -10.74 -4.53 -11.20
CA ALA A 324 -11.80 -5.50 -11.21
C ALA A 324 -12.78 -5.30 -10.03
N ASN A 325 -12.25 -5.23 -8.81
CA ASN A 325 -13.06 -5.44 -7.61
C ASN A 325 -13.49 -4.15 -6.89
N ILE A 326 -12.75 -3.05 -7.05
CA ILE A 326 -12.94 -1.85 -6.22
C ILE A 326 -13.49 -0.71 -7.05
N ASP A 327 -12.71 -0.24 -8.02
CA ASP A 327 -13.02 0.96 -8.79
C ASP A 327 -12.07 1.07 -10.00
N PRO A 328 -12.58 1.37 -11.21
CA PRO A 328 -11.75 1.50 -12.40
C PRO A 328 -11.14 2.92 -12.59
N VAL A 329 -11.57 3.95 -11.85
CA VAL A 329 -11.18 5.35 -12.15
C VAL A 329 -10.18 5.94 -11.16
N PHE A 330 -10.51 5.94 -9.87
CA PHE A 330 -9.78 6.65 -8.82
C PHE A 330 -8.77 5.77 -8.10
N VAL A 331 -9.19 4.62 -7.56
CA VAL A 331 -8.33 3.74 -6.74
C VAL A 331 -7.13 3.16 -7.50
N PRO A 332 -7.19 2.81 -8.80
CA PRO A 332 -6.04 2.28 -9.54
C PRO A 332 -4.85 3.25 -9.56
N LEU A 333 -5.11 4.56 -9.46
CA LEU A 333 -4.07 5.58 -9.50
C LEU A 333 -3.05 5.44 -8.38
N LYS A 334 -3.44 4.87 -7.22
CA LYS A 334 -2.50 4.59 -6.11
C LYS A 334 -1.30 3.73 -6.53
N LEU A 335 -1.45 2.96 -7.61
CA LEU A 335 -0.44 2.07 -8.16
C LEU A 335 0.20 2.61 -9.44
N LEU A 336 -0.24 3.75 -9.96
CA LEU A 336 0.34 4.42 -11.14
C LEU A 336 1.12 5.69 -10.79
N ILE A 337 1.01 6.15 -9.55
CA ILE A 337 1.85 7.21 -8.96
C ILE A 337 3.33 6.79 -9.07
N PRO A 338 4.20 7.55 -9.75
CA PRO A 338 5.62 7.21 -9.93
C PRO A 338 6.34 6.84 -8.62
N SER A 339 6.04 7.52 -7.52
CA SER A 339 6.62 7.26 -6.20
C SER A 339 6.30 5.87 -5.63
N VAL A 340 5.26 5.21 -6.14
CA VAL A 340 4.90 3.83 -5.80
C VAL A 340 5.30 2.89 -6.93
N PHE A 341 4.82 3.15 -8.15
CA PHE A 341 4.96 2.25 -9.28
C PHE A 341 6.43 1.99 -9.64
N SER A 342 7.25 3.02 -9.47
CA SER A 342 8.66 3.03 -9.81
C SER A 342 9.54 3.40 -8.63
N ALA A 343 9.10 3.08 -7.42
CA ALA A 343 9.95 3.15 -6.25
C ALA A 343 11.24 2.35 -6.46
N GLU A 344 12.31 2.77 -5.79
CA GLU A 344 13.40 1.84 -5.47
C GLU A 344 12.80 0.67 -4.68
N PRO A 345 13.14 -0.60 -5.01
CA PRO A 345 12.49 -1.75 -4.40
C PRO A 345 12.48 -1.71 -2.86
N SER A 346 13.60 -1.30 -2.27
CA SER A 346 13.75 -1.15 -0.82
C SER A 346 12.79 -0.13 -0.20
N ASN A 347 12.40 0.92 -0.93
CA ASN A 347 11.50 1.97 -0.43
C ASN A 347 10.02 1.70 -0.77
N TYR A 348 9.73 0.66 -1.57
CA TYR A 348 8.41 0.38 -2.12
C TYR A 348 7.32 0.24 -1.05
N LYS A 349 7.60 -0.50 0.04
CA LYS A 349 6.64 -0.72 1.13
C LYS A 349 6.16 0.61 1.71
N GLU A 350 7.09 1.48 2.05
CA GLU A 350 6.80 2.73 2.77
C GLU A 350 5.99 3.69 1.90
N THR A 351 6.44 3.97 0.67
CA THR A 351 5.72 4.87 -0.23
C THR A 351 4.34 4.32 -0.61
N ARG A 352 4.21 2.99 -0.74
CA ARG A 352 2.93 2.32 -0.94
C ARG A 352 2.00 2.49 0.25
N VAL A 353 2.47 2.32 1.49
CA VAL A 353 1.64 2.49 2.71
C VAL A 353 1.11 3.92 2.80
N LEU A 354 1.97 4.93 2.62
CA LEU A 354 1.58 6.35 2.60
C LEU A 354 0.46 6.61 1.58
N THR A 355 0.68 6.17 0.35
CA THR A 355 -0.26 6.38 -0.77
C THR A 355 -1.55 5.60 -0.58
N LEU A 356 -1.47 4.35 -0.10
CA LEU A 356 -2.61 3.50 0.14
C LEU A 356 -3.50 4.08 1.25
N PHE A 357 -2.90 4.59 2.33
CA PHE A 357 -3.66 5.28 3.37
C PHE A 357 -4.40 6.50 2.81
N LEU A 358 -3.70 7.37 2.06
CA LEU A 358 -4.29 8.56 1.46
C LEU A 358 -5.49 8.19 0.57
N VAL A 359 -5.27 7.32 -0.42
CA VAL A 359 -6.28 6.98 -1.43
C VAL A 359 -7.44 6.21 -0.81
N ALA A 360 -7.20 5.27 0.11
CA ALA A 360 -8.28 4.50 0.73
C ALA A 360 -9.19 5.38 1.61
N ASN A 361 -8.63 6.31 2.38
CA ASN A 361 -9.45 7.24 3.17
C ASN A 361 -10.22 8.22 2.27
N LEU A 362 -9.58 8.76 1.22
CA LEU A 362 -10.26 9.63 0.25
C LEU A 362 -11.43 8.91 -0.44
N PHE A 363 -11.19 7.69 -0.93
CA PHE A 363 -12.20 6.87 -1.60
C PHE A 363 -13.46 6.66 -0.74
N LEU A 364 -13.27 6.25 0.52
CA LEU A 364 -14.37 5.92 1.42
C LEU A 364 -15.05 7.15 2.01
N ASN A 365 -14.29 8.16 2.44
CA ASN A 365 -14.85 9.32 3.12
C ASN A 365 -15.50 10.31 2.13
N GLN A 366 -14.89 10.50 0.96
CA GLN A 366 -15.36 11.47 -0.05
C GLN A 366 -16.33 10.86 -1.06
N LYS A 367 -16.64 9.56 -0.92
CA LYS A 367 -17.61 8.85 -1.75
C LYS A 367 -17.32 8.97 -3.24
N THR A 368 -16.05 8.81 -3.62
CA THR A 368 -15.61 9.05 -5.00
C THR A 368 -16.39 8.23 -6.03
N LEU A 369 -16.74 6.96 -5.74
CA LEU A 369 -17.61 6.13 -6.60
C LEU A 369 -18.93 6.80 -7.01
N ASN A 370 -19.53 7.59 -6.12
CA ASN A 370 -20.83 8.22 -6.34
C ASN A 370 -20.70 9.69 -6.73
N HIS A 371 -19.48 10.20 -6.82
CA HIS A 371 -19.24 11.62 -7.09
C HIS A 371 -19.17 11.84 -8.62
N PRO A 372 -19.95 12.78 -9.20
CA PRO A 372 -20.03 12.98 -10.65
C PRO A 372 -18.69 13.25 -11.34
N LEU A 373 -17.73 13.83 -10.62
CA LEU A 373 -16.38 14.06 -11.15
C LEU A 373 -15.62 12.75 -11.46
N PHE A 374 -15.89 11.67 -10.73
CA PHE A 374 -15.18 10.38 -10.87
C PHE A 374 -16.07 9.29 -11.49
N SER A 375 -17.28 9.63 -11.94
CA SER A 375 -18.17 8.64 -12.56
C SER A 375 -17.55 8.12 -13.86
N ASN A 376 -17.35 6.80 -13.93
CA ASN A 376 -16.90 6.17 -15.16
C ASN A 376 -18.06 6.13 -16.18
N ASN A 377 -18.00 6.98 -17.20
CA ASN A 377 -19.04 7.05 -18.24
C ASN A 377 -18.75 6.13 -19.43
N PHE A 378 -17.74 5.27 -19.34
CA PHE A 378 -17.29 4.45 -20.46
C PHE A 378 -16.87 3.04 -20.03
N SER A 379 -17.05 2.07 -20.93
CA SER A 379 -16.60 0.69 -20.75
C SER A 379 -16.03 0.17 -22.06
N PHE A 380 -14.83 -0.43 -22.02
CA PHE A 380 -14.23 -1.07 -23.19
C PHE A 380 -15.04 -2.29 -23.60
N ARG A 381 -15.34 -2.41 -24.90
CA ARG A 381 -16.10 -3.53 -25.48
C ARG A 381 -15.48 -4.89 -25.12
N ASN A 382 -14.16 -4.96 -25.11
CA ASN A 382 -13.40 -6.18 -24.83
C ASN A 382 -12.88 -6.27 -23.38
N GLY A 383 -13.42 -5.47 -22.45
CA GLY A 383 -12.93 -5.38 -21.08
C GLY A 383 -12.79 -6.74 -20.36
N ALA A 384 -13.81 -7.61 -20.45
CA ALA A 384 -13.75 -8.93 -19.83
C ALA A 384 -12.64 -9.83 -20.41
N THR A 385 -12.40 -9.76 -21.73
CA THR A 385 -11.31 -10.49 -22.40
C THR A 385 -9.95 -9.98 -21.92
N ILE A 386 -9.79 -8.66 -21.81
CA ILE A 386 -8.57 -8.02 -21.32
C ILE A 386 -8.28 -8.45 -19.87
N MET A 387 -9.28 -8.38 -18.98
CA MET A 387 -9.13 -8.76 -17.57
C MET A 387 -8.77 -10.25 -17.40
N LYS A 388 -9.40 -11.13 -18.17
CA LYS A 388 -9.07 -12.56 -18.18
C LYS A 388 -7.62 -12.79 -18.60
N LYS A 389 -7.18 -12.14 -19.69
CA LYS A 389 -5.81 -12.29 -20.18
C LYS A 389 -4.80 -11.70 -19.20
N TRP A 390 -5.12 -10.61 -18.53
CA TRP A 390 -4.27 -10.02 -17.50
C TRP A 390 -4.04 -10.96 -16.32
N GLY A 391 -5.10 -11.61 -15.82
CA GLY A 391 -4.98 -12.65 -14.80
C GLY A 391 -4.08 -13.81 -15.23
N GLU A 392 -4.21 -14.27 -16.49
CA GLU A 392 -3.35 -15.31 -17.07
C GLU A 392 -1.88 -14.87 -17.13
N ILE A 393 -1.61 -13.65 -17.61
CA ILE A 393 -0.26 -13.08 -17.67
C ILE A 393 0.37 -13.02 -16.28
N ASN A 394 -0.37 -12.52 -15.28
CA ASN A 394 0.12 -12.44 -13.90
C ASN A 394 0.43 -13.82 -13.34
N LYS A 395 -0.44 -14.82 -13.59
CA LYS A 395 -0.20 -16.21 -13.16
C LYS A 395 1.07 -16.77 -13.78
N ASN A 396 1.26 -16.62 -15.09
CA ASN A 396 2.43 -17.17 -15.79
C ASN A 396 3.73 -16.54 -15.26
N HIS A 397 3.75 -15.22 -15.04
CA HIS A 397 4.92 -14.57 -14.43
C HIS A 397 5.16 -15.04 -12.99
N ALA A 398 4.11 -15.30 -12.21
CA ALA A 398 4.26 -15.87 -10.87
C ALA A 398 4.89 -17.27 -10.91
N SER A 399 4.43 -18.14 -11.83
CA SER A 399 5.03 -19.46 -12.07
C SER A 399 6.52 -19.36 -12.43
N GLU A 400 6.86 -18.48 -13.39
CA GLU A 400 8.26 -18.28 -13.82
C GLU A 400 9.16 -17.83 -12.67
N LEU A 401 8.70 -16.88 -11.85
CA LEU A 401 9.47 -16.41 -10.69
C LEU A 401 9.60 -17.48 -9.61
N LEU A 402 8.52 -18.21 -9.30
CA LEU A 402 8.58 -19.34 -8.36
C LEU A 402 9.56 -20.41 -8.85
N GLN A 403 9.60 -20.71 -10.15
CA GLN A 403 10.51 -21.71 -10.71
C GLN A 403 11.98 -21.27 -10.58
N GLN A 404 12.24 -19.98 -10.73
CA GLN A 404 13.57 -19.40 -10.57
C GLN A 404 14.03 -19.38 -9.10
N CYS A 405 13.10 -19.21 -8.15
CA CYS A 405 13.43 -19.05 -6.73
C CYS A 405 13.38 -20.37 -5.94
N CYS A 406 12.48 -21.30 -6.28
CA CYS A 406 12.19 -22.51 -5.50
C CYS A 406 12.77 -23.77 -6.17
N LEU A 407 14.09 -23.94 -6.18
CA LEU A 407 14.77 -25.04 -6.92
C LEU A 407 14.51 -26.45 -6.39
N LYS A 408 14.02 -26.62 -5.15
CA LYS A 408 13.89 -27.93 -4.49
C LYS A 408 12.45 -28.40 -4.27
N GLU A 409 11.50 -27.48 -4.08
CA GLU A 409 10.08 -27.78 -3.82
C GLU A 409 9.17 -26.81 -4.59
N TYR A 410 9.30 -26.83 -5.91
CA TYR A 410 8.48 -25.99 -6.78
C TYR A 410 7.00 -26.40 -6.70
N LYS A 411 6.15 -25.46 -6.28
CA LYS A 411 4.69 -25.56 -6.39
C LYS A 411 4.20 -24.49 -7.34
N GLU A 412 3.49 -24.91 -8.37
CA GLU A 412 2.77 -23.99 -9.26
C GLU A 412 1.76 -23.14 -8.48
N PRO A 413 1.42 -21.92 -8.95
CA PRO A 413 0.44 -21.03 -8.32
C PRO A 413 -0.94 -21.68 -8.07
N ASP A 414 -1.37 -22.59 -8.93
CA ASP A 414 -2.63 -23.32 -8.77
C ASP A 414 -2.56 -24.39 -7.67
N ALA A 415 -1.42 -25.09 -7.54
CA ALA A 415 -1.17 -26.01 -6.44
C ALA A 415 -1.14 -25.27 -5.09
N LEU A 416 -0.52 -24.09 -5.04
CA LEU A 416 -0.58 -23.22 -3.85
C LEU A 416 -2.02 -22.83 -3.51
N TYR A 417 -2.80 -22.41 -4.50
CA TYR A 417 -4.23 -22.09 -4.33
C TYR A 417 -5.03 -23.25 -3.77
N ASN A 418 -4.89 -24.44 -4.34
CA ASN A 418 -5.61 -25.62 -3.88
C ASN A 418 -5.21 -26.02 -2.46
N SER A 419 -3.94 -25.81 -2.07
CA SER A 419 -3.47 -26.11 -0.71
C SER A 419 -3.94 -25.11 0.36
N ILE A 420 -4.08 -23.83 0.00
CA ILE A 420 -4.42 -22.76 0.94
C ILE A 420 -5.93 -22.57 1.06
N PHE A 421 -6.64 -22.53 -0.07
CA PHE A 421 -8.09 -22.29 -0.11
C PHE A 421 -8.91 -23.51 -0.47
N GLY A 422 -8.42 -24.39 -1.34
CA GLY A 422 -9.12 -25.61 -1.73
C GLY A 422 -10.58 -25.37 -2.14
N GLU A 423 -11.46 -26.29 -1.75
CA GLU A 423 -12.90 -26.23 -2.07
C GLU A 423 -13.69 -25.24 -1.20
N HIS A 424 -13.12 -24.77 -0.08
CA HIS A 424 -13.79 -23.93 0.92
C HIS A 424 -13.05 -22.62 1.19
N PRO A 425 -12.95 -21.72 0.19
CA PRO A 425 -12.12 -20.51 0.27
C PRO A 425 -12.50 -19.57 1.43
N HIS A 426 -13.79 -19.40 1.74
CA HIS A 426 -14.22 -18.55 2.87
C HIS A 426 -13.77 -19.09 4.22
N LEU A 427 -14.01 -20.38 4.49
CA LEU A 427 -13.63 -21.01 5.76
C LEU A 427 -12.11 -20.99 5.93
N ASN A 428 -11.38 -21.38 4.89
CA ASN A 428 -9.93 -21.46 4.94
C ASN A 428 -9.30 -20.07 5.09
N PHE A 429 -9.86 -19.03 4.46
CA PHE A 429 -9.43 -17.66 4.71
C PHE A 429 -9.57 -17.26 6.18
N VAL A 430 -10.73 -17.52 6.79
CA VAL A 430 -10.97 -17.21 8.21
C VAL A 430 -9.98 -17.98 9.11
N LEU A 431 -9.76 -19.27 8.84
CA LEU A 431 -8.79 -20.07 9.60
C LEU A 431 -7.37 -19.50 9.51
N LYS A 432 -6.95 -19.04 8.33
CA LYS A 432 -5.63 -18.40 8.17
C LYS A 432 -5.51 -17.07 8.90
N LEU A 433 -6.57 -16.25 8.90
CA LEU A 433 -6.60 -15.03 9.70
C LEU A 433 -6.48 -15.34 11.20
N VAL A 434 -7.22 -16.34 11.69
CA VAL A 434 -7.12 -16.77 13.10
C VAL A 434 -5.71 -17.23 13.43
N SER A 435 -5.08 -18.04 12.57
CA SER A 435 -3.68 -18.46 12.76
C SER A 435 -2.71 -17.28 12.78
N TYR A 436 -2.91 -16.28 11.93
CA TYR A 436 -2.10 -15.06 11.96
C TYR A 436 -2.27 -14.29 13.27
N PHE A 437 -3.50 -14.15 13.79
CA PHE A 437 -3.72 -13.49 15.08
C PHE A 437 -3.16 -14.28 16.28
N GLN A 438 -2.98 -15.59 16.14
CA GLN A 438 -2.38 -16.42 17.18
C GLN A 438 -0.84 -16.33 17.21
N ASP A 439 -0.20 -16.15 16.06
CA ASP A 439 1.26 -16.06 15.94
C ASP A 439 1.67 -15.15 14.76
N SER A 440 1.51 -13.84 14.96
CA SER A 440 1.66 -12.85 13.88
C SER A 440 3.08 -12.73 13.35
N HIS A 441 4.11 -13.02 14.16
CA HIS A 441 5.52 -12.86 13.77
C HIS A 441 6.05 -14.06 12.98
N GLN A 442 5.63 -15.29 13.34
CA GLN A 442 6.09 -16.51 12.65
C GLN A 442 5.11 -17.04 11.61
N PHE A 443 3.94 -16.41 11.44
CA PHE A 443 2.96 -16.81 10.45
C PHE A 443 3.56 -16.91 9.04
N ARG A 444 3.36 -18.07 8.40
CA ARG A 444 3.70 -18.35 7.01
C ARG A 444 2.54 -19.12 6.37
N LEU A 445 2.29 -18.85 5.09
CA LEU A 445 1.18 -19.43 4.33
C LEU A 445 1.62 -20.64 3.51
N THR A 446 2.79 -20.56 2.88
CA THR A 446 3.29 -21.55 1.93
C THR A 446 4.37 -22.46 2.52
N LYS A 447 5.00 -22.02 3.62
CA LYS A 447 6.02 -22.76 4.38
C LYS A 447 5.54 -23.14 5.77
N THR A 448 6.11 -24.22 6.31
CA THR A 448 5.97 -24.57 7.73
C THR A 448 6.69 -23.54 8.60
N ALA A 449 6.06 -23.04 9.65
CA ALA A 449 6.70 -22.12 10.59
C ALA A 449 7.97 -22.75 11.19
N LYS A 450 9.07 -21.99 11.26
CA LYS A 450 10.28 -22.43 11.98
C LYS A 450 9.93 -22.47 13.47
N GLN A 451 9.99 -23.65 14.10
CA GLN A 451 9.90 -23.77 15.54
C GLN A 451 11.14 -23.13 16.17
N THR A 452 10.99 -21.94 16.74
CA THR A 452 11.96 -21.37 17.68
C THR A 452 11.36 -21.36 19.07
N THR A 453 12.16 -21.77 20.05
CA THR A 453 11.79 -21.83 21.46
C THR A 453 11.46 -20.44 22.01
N LEU A 454 10.22 -20.29 22.47
CA LEU A 454 9.67 -19.28 23.40
C LEU A 454 9.73 -17.81 22.97
N SER A 455 8.55 -17.30 22.59
CA SER A 455 8.08 -15.99 23.06
C SER A 455 6.59 -16.10 23.37
N ASP A 456 6.24 -16.17 24.65
CA ASP A 456 4.86 -16.06 25.13
C ASP A 456 4.38 -14.62 24.90
N TYR A 457 3.82 -14.35 23.72
CA TYR A 457 3.01 -13.17 23.49
C TYR A 457 1.72 -13.58 22.79
N SER A 458 0.72 -13.89 23.61
CA SER A 458 -0.66 -14.10 23.19
C SER A 458 -1.32 -12.75 22.94
N PHE A 459 -2.03 -12.63 21.81
CA PHE A 459 -2.88 -11.49 21.44
C PHE A 459 -3.89 -11.07 22.53
N PHE A 460 -4.19 -11.94 23.51
CA PHE A 460 -5.13 -11.67 24.60
C PHE A 460 -4.48 -11.30 25.94
N SER A 461 -3.15 -11.28 26.07
CA SER A 461 -2.51 -10.79 27.31
C SER A 461 -2.41 -9.27 27.27
N GLY A 462 -3.51 -8.60 27.60
CA GLY A 462 -3.42 -7.22 28.07
C GLY A 462 -2.57 -7.19 29.33
N ASN A 463 -1.46 -6.42 29.31
CA ASN A 463 -0.74 -6.06 30.53
C ASN A 463 -1.64 -5.17 31.38
N ALA A 464 -2.59 -5.77 32.09
CA ALA A 464 -3.12 -5.19 33.30
C ALA A 464 -2.02 -5.37 34.35
N ALA A 465 -1.32 -4.29 34.68
CA ALA A 465 -0.52 -4.24 35.89
C ALA A 465 -1.45 -4.44 37.10
N SER A 466 -1.64 -5.68 37.53
CA SER A 466 -2.19 -5.96 38.85
C SER A 466 -1.07 -5.72 39.86
N MET A 467 -1.12 -4.57 40.53
CA MET A 467 -0.44 -4.39 41.82
C MET A 467 -1.07 -5.38 42.81
N ASP A 468 -0.46 -6.54 42.95
CA ASP A 468 -0.83 -7.51 43.98
C ASP A 468 -0.08 -7.17 45.27
N ASN A 469 -0.71 -6.35 46.10
CA ASN A 469 -0.38 -6.25 47.53
C ASN A 469 -1.08 -7.41 48.24
N SER A 470 -0.39 -8.52 48.46
CA SER A 470 -0.80 -9.50 49.45
C SER A 470 0.40 -9.91 50.30
N GLU A 471 0.44 -9.36 51.51
CA GLU A 471 1.30 -9.78 52.61
C GLU A 471 1.18 -11.29 52.83
N GLN A 472 2.27 -12.03 52.62
CA GLN A 472 2.38 -13.42 53.05
C GLN A 472 2.76 -13.47 54.54
N LEU A 473 1.74 -13.62 55.36
CA LEU A 473 1.82 -14.19 56.71
C LEU A 473 2.03 -15.71 56.57
N HIS A 474 3.22 -16.23 56.89
CA HIS A 474 3.36 -17.61 57.35
C HIS A 474 4.62 -17.82 58.20
N LEU A 475 4.40 -17.76 59.52
CA LEU A 475 4.81 -18.70 60.55
C LEU A 475 6.13 -19.46 60.34
N ALA A 476 7.17 -18.96 61.02
CA ALA A 476 8.37 -19.71 61.34
C ALA A 476 8.08 -20.78 62.40
N SER A 477 8.28 -22.04 62.04
CA SER A 477 8.40 -23.15 62.97
C SER A 477 9.88 -23.49 63.17
N GLN A 478 10.42 -23.19 64.35
CA GLN A 478 11.62 -23.85 64.88
C GLN A 478 11.33 -24.32 66.30
N PRO A 479 11.69 -25.57 66.66
CA PRO A 479 11.64 -26.05 68.03
C PRO A 479 13.00 -25.85 68.71
N SER A 480 13.02 -25.28 69.90
CA SER A 480 14.10 -25.52 70.85
C SER A 480 13.53 -25.56 72.27
N LEU A 481 13.59 -26.74 72.88
CA LEU A 481 13.22 -26.99 74.27
C LEU A 481 14.51 -27.07 75.09
N ASN A 482 14.62 -26.09 75.99
CA ASN A 482 15.18 -26.10 77.35
C ASN A 482 16.65 -26.48 77.61
N LYS A 483 17.29 -25.60 78.41
CA LYS A 483 17.73 -25.94 79.77
C LYS A 483 17.85 -24.69 80.67
N VAL A 484 17.12 -24.79 81.79
CA VAL A 484 17.29 -24.21 83.15
C VAL A 484 17.62 -22.73 83.28
#